data_AF-A0A1W1XVJ5-F1
#
_entry.id   AF-A0A1W1XVJ5-F1
#
_cell.length_a   1.000
_cell.length_b   1.000
_cell.length_c   1.000
_cell.angle_alpha   90.00
_cell.angle_beta   90.00
_cell.angle_gamma   90.00
#
_symmetry.space_group_name_H-M   'P 1'
#
loop_
_entity.id
_entity.type
_entity.pdbx_description
1 polymer ?
#
loop_
_entity_poly.entity_id
_entity_poly.type
_entity_poly.pdbx_seq_one_letter_code
_entity_poly.pdbx_strand_id
1 'polypeptide(L)'
;MKTFKLKVTGTGIDDFNIEYSYSTNFGFNFDTCKYEGSEQERYDKFLVDLKTNGESGPVNIKVNMTTQNTGRGFKKNDILEIKDVKAFIERLAR
;
A
#
# COMPACT_ATOMS: atom_id res chain seq x y z
N MET A 1 16.65 -6.87 1.16
CA MET A 1 15.25 -6.75 1.60
C MET A 1 14.71 -5.44 1.04
N LYS A 2 13.39 -5.22 1.02
CA LYS A 2 12.78 -4.05 0.37
C LYS A 2 11.98 -3.21 1.36
N THR A 3 12.13 -1.89 1.27
CA THR A 3 11.20 -0.94 1.89
C THR A 3 10.04 -0.67 0.95
N PHE A 4 8.81 -0.69 1.45
CA PHE A 4 7.61 -0.48 0.65
C PHE A 4 6.91 0.83 0.99
N LYS A 5 6.32 1.45 -0.03
CA LYS A 5 5.38 2.56 0.08
C LYS A 5 4.12 2.20 -0.69
N LEU A 6 2.97 2.46 -0.09
CA LEU A 6 1.67 2.34 -0.75
C LEU A 6 1.00 3.71 -0.77
N LYS A 7 0.43 4.07 -1.92
CA LYS A 7 -0.30 5.30 -2.16
C LYS A 7 -1.70 4.92 -2.63
N VAL A 8 -2.70 5.49 -1.98
CA VAL A 8 -4.11 5.36 -2.35
C VAL A 8 -4.62 6.75 -2.72
N THR A 9 -5.24 6.88 -3.89
CA THR A 9 -5.83 8.15 -4.37
C THR A 9 -7.21 7.91 -4.92
N GLY A 10 -8.13 8.86 -4.77
CA GLY A 10 -9.49 8.68 -5.29
C GLY A 10 -10.49 9.67 -4.75
N THR A 11 -11.76 9.46 -5.07
CA THR A 11 -12.85 10.27 -4.53
C THR A 11 -13.50 9.61 -3.31
N GLY A 12 -13.54 8.27 -3.25
CA GLY A 12 -14.20 7.49 -2.20
C GLY A 12 -13.87 5.99 -2.23
N ILE A 13 -14.44 5.20 -1.32
CA ILE A 13 -14.12 3.77 -1.16
C ILE A 13 -14.52 2.91 -2.38
N ASP A 14 -15.41 3.43 -3.23
CA ASP A 14 -15.85 2.79 -4.46
C ASP A 14 -15.14 3.32 -5.71
N ASP A 15 -14.36 4.39 -5.57
CA ASP A 15 -13.61 5.04 -6.65
C ASP A 15 -12.24 5.49 -6.15
N PHE A 16 -11.29 4.56 -6.19
CA PHE A 16 -9.91 4.77 -5.78
C PHE A 16 -8.95 4.01 -6.69
N ASN A 17 -7.68 4.40 -6.62
CA ASN A 17 -6.57 3.79 -7.30
C ASN A 17 -5.47 3.53 -6.27
N ILE A 18 -4.84 2.36 -6.38
CA ILE A 18 -3.68 2.02 -5.56
C ILE A 18 -2.42 1.97 -6.41
N GLU A 19 -1.34 2.51 -5.86
CA GLU A 19 -0.01 2.46 -6.42
C GLU A 19 0.94 2.08 -5.29
N TYR A 20 1.78 1.06 -5.49
CA TYR A 20 2.85 0.77 -4.55
C TYR A 20 4.20 0.93 -5.22
N SER A 21 5.18 1.35 -4.44
CA SER A 21 6.57 1.40 -4.85
C SER A 21 7.45 0.70 -3.82
N TYR A 22 8.54 0.14 -4.30
CA TYR A 22 9.52 -0.50 -3.43
C TYR A 22 10.91 0.05 -3.70
N SER A 23 11.77 -0.03 -2.71
CA SER A 23 13.19 0.29 -2.85
C SER A 23 14.02 -0.88 -2.33
N THR A 24 15.03 -1.26 -3.10
CA THR A 24 16.04 -2.28 -2.72
C THR A 24 17.30 -1.67 -2.11
N ASN A 25 17.48 -0.35 -2.23
CA ASN A 25 18.60 0.42 -1.70
C ASN A 25 18.06 1.52 -0.80
N PHE A 26 18.29 1.42 0.52
CA PHE A 26 17.89 2.34 1.58
C PHE A 26 17.87 3.84 1.18
N GLY A 27 16.79 4.30 0.53
CA GLY A 27 16.38 5.71 0.52
C GLY A 27 16.42 6.51 -0.79
N PHE A 28 16.93 6.01 -1.92
CA PHE A 28 17.14 6.91 -3.09
C PHE A 28 16.28 6.64 -4.32
N ASN A 29 16.00 5.38 -4.68
CA ASN A 29 15.20 5.05 -5.86
C ASN A 29 14.04 4.13 -5.46
N PHE A 30 12.81 4.61 -5.69
CA PHE A 30 11.59 3.82 -5.53
C PHE A 30 11.10 3.42 -6.92
N ASP A 31 11.08 2.13 -7.19
CA ASP A 31 10.47 1.59 -8.40
C ASP A 31 8.96 1.51 -8.16
N THR A 32 8.19 2.32 -8.89
CA THR A 32 6.74 2.22 -8.89
C THR A 32 6.32 0.95 -9.61
N CYS A 33 5.50 0.14 -8.96
CA CYS A 33 4.95 -1.03 -9.58
C CYS A 33 3.88 -0.61 -10.60
N LYS A 34 4.12 -0.92 -11.88
CA LYS A 34 3.23 -0.58 -13.00
C LYS A 34 2.25 -1.71 -13.30
N TYR A 35 1.75 -2.41 -12.27
CA TYR A 35 0.79 -3.49 -12.50
C TYR A 35 -0.52 -2.95 -13.07
N GLU A 36 -0.95 -3.55 -14.16
CA GLU A 36 -2.28 -3.39 -14.75
C GLU A 36 -3.24 -4.41 -14.13
N GLY A 37 -4.52 -4.06 -14.07
CA GLY A 37 -5.55 -4.86 -13.39
C GLY A 37 -6.35 -4.04 -12.39
N SER A 38 -7.29 -4.71 -11.73
CA SER A 38 -8.15 -4.14 -10.70
C SER A 38 -7.40 -3.82 -9.41
N GLU A 39 -8.03 -3.02 -8.57
CA GLU A 39 -7.41 -2.51 -7.34
C GLU A 39 -7.15 -3.63 -6.34
N GLN A 40 -8.03 -4.64 -6.31
CA GLN A 40 -7.84 -5.84 -5.50
C GLN A 40 -6.65 -6.67 -6.01
N GLU A 41 -6.51 -6.87 -7.31
CA GLU A 41 -5.38 -7.63 -7.87
C GLU A 41 -4.04 -6.94 -7.59
N ARG A 42 -3.99 -5.61 -7.72
CA ARG A 42 -2.79 -4.83 -7.35
C ARG A 42 -2.48 -4.97 -5.86
N TYR A 43 -3.51 -5.00 -5.02
CA TYR A 43 -3.35 -5.14 -3.58
C TYR A 43 -2.82 -6.54 -3.21
N ASP A 44 -3.39 -7.59 -3.80
CA ASP A 44 -2.93 -8.97 -3.59
C ASP A 44 -1.45 -9.13 -3.97
N LYS A 45 -1.03 -8.53 -5.10
CA LYS A 45 0.38 -8.52 -5.52
C LYS A 45 1.27 -7.79 -4.51
N PHE A 46 0.84 -6.63 -4.06
CA PHE A 46 1.53 -5.89 -3.01
C PHE A 46 1.68 -6.74 -1.73
N LEU A 47 0.64 -7.45 -1.29
CA LEU A 47 0.70 -8.32 -0.12
C LEU A 47 1.71 -9.48 -0.30
N VAL A 48 1.74 -10.11 -1.48
CA VAL A 48 2.70 -11.17 -1.81
C VAL A 48 4.14 -10.63 -1.78
N ASP A 49 4.38 -9.48 -2.40
CA ASP A 49 5.69 -8.83 -2.44
C ASP A 49 6.13 -8.39 -1.04
N LEU A 50 5.22 -7.81 -0.27
CA LEU A 50 5.47 -7.39 1.10
C LEU A 50 5.82 -8.59 1.98
N LYS A 51 5.07 -9.70 1.85
CA LYS A 51 5.34 -10.94 2.61
C LYS A 51 6.73 -11.48 2.31
N THR A 52 7.09 -11.56 1.03
CA THR A 52 8.32 -12.21 0.54
C THR A 52 9.55 -11.34 0.72
N ASN A 53 9.45 -10.05 0.44
CA ASN A 53 10.60 -9.15 0.33
C ASN A 53 10.60 -8.02 1.36
N GLY A 54 9.51 -7.80 2.08
CA GLY A 54 9.35 -6.71 3.04
C GLY A 54 10.28 -6.83 4.23
N GLU A 55 11.02 -5.75 4.48
CA GLU A 55 11.82 -5.54 5.69
C GLU A 55 10.96 -5.60 6.96
N SER A 56 11.62 -5.79 8.11
CA SER A 56 10.98 -5.75 9.44
C SER A 56 10.50 -4.34 9.83
N GLY A 57 10.85 -3.31 9.05
CA GLY A 57 10.45 -1.93 9.26
C GLY A 57 8.99 -1.65 8.89
N PRO A 58 8.49 -0.46 9.24
CA PRO A 58 7.13 -0.05 8.89
C PRO A 58 6.99 0.16 7.39
N VAL A 59 5.83 -0.19 6.85
CA VAL A 59 5.40 0.18 5.50
C VAL A 59 4.76 1.54 5.55
N ASN A 60 5.23 2.46 4.72
CA ASN A 60 4.65 3.80 4.67
C ASN A 60 3.42 3.80 3.76
N ILE A 61 2.27 4.13 4.31
CA ILE A 61 1.01 4.17 3.57
C ILE A 61 0.51 5.61 3.56
N LYS A 62 0.21 6.13 2.37
CA LYS A 62 -0.35 7.46 2.15
C LYS A 62 -1.69 7.33 1.43
N VAL A 63 -2.74 7.82 2.07
CA VAL A 63 -4.09 7.93 1.50
C VAL A 63 -4.34 9.40 1.19
N ASN A 64 -4.68 9.71 -0.05
CA ASN A 64 -5.04 11.04 -0.51
C ASN A 64 -6.33 10.93 -1.33
N MET A 65 -7.44 10.86 -0.61
CA MET A 65 -8.79 10.80 -1.15
C MET A 65 -9.57 12.05 -0.74
N THR A 66 -10.61 12.39 -1.49
CA THR A 66 -11.46 13.56 -1.15
C THR A 66 -12.06 13.45 0.25
N THR A 67 -12.44 12.24 0.66
CA THR A 67 -13.03 11.97 1.99
C THR A 67 -12.00 11.72 3.09
N GLN A 68 -10.72 11.51 2.75
CA GLN A 68 -9.69 11.09 3.70
C GLN A 68 -8.29 11.44 3.22
N ASN A 69 -7.52 12.13 4.06
CA ASN A 69 -6.10 12.38 3.83
C ASN A 69 -5.28 11.95 5.05
N THR A 70 -4.46 10.91 4.92
CA THR A 70 -3.62 10.41 6.01
C THR A 70 -2.32 9.81 5.48
N GLY A 71 -1.25 9.90 6.26
CA GLY A 71 0.02 9.29 5.96
C GLY A 71 0.66 8.77 7.23
N ARG A 72 0.78 7.45 7.40
CA ARG A 72 1.45 6.85 8.55
C ARG A 72 2.17 5.54 8.19
N GLY A 73 3.15 5.20 9.02
CA GLY A 73 3.84 3.91 8.94
C GLY A 73 3.01 2.83 9.65
N PHE A 74 2.86 1.67 9.03
CA PHE A 74 2.16 0.52 9.61
C PHE A 74 3.08 -0.67 9.71
N LYS A 75 2.83 -1.54 10.70
CA LYS A 75 3.56 -2.80 10.79
C LYS A 75 3.17 -3.68 9.62
N LYS A 76 4.16 -4.38 9.06
CA LYS A 76 3.98 -5.36 7.99
C LYS A 76 2.86 -6.36 8.30
N ASN A 77 2.85 -6.91 9.51
CA ASN A 77 1.87 -7.93 9.90
C ASN A 77 0.44 -7.40 9.90
N ASP A 78 0.20 -6.19 10.43
CA ASP A 78 -1.13 -5.57 10.46
C ASP A 78 -1.72 -5.38 9.05
N ILE A 79 -0.87 -5.16 8.04
CA ILE A 79 -1.28 -5.04 6.65
C ILE A 79 -1.57 -6.43 6.06
N LEU A 80 -0.71 -7.41 6.32
CA LEU A 80 -0.85 -8.78 5.79
C LEU A 80 -2.09 -9.50 6.33
N GLU A 81 -2.66 -9.04 7.44
CA GLU A 81 -3.90 -9.57 8.02
C GLU A 81 -5.16 -9.15 7.26
N ILE A 82 -5.11 -8.07 6.48
CA ILE A 82 -6.27 -7.52 5.78
C ILE A 82 -6.13 -7.86 4.29
N LYS A 83 -6.94 -8.79 3.81
CA LYS A 83 -6.86 -9.26 2.41
C LYS A 83 -7.68 -8.44 1.43
N ASP A 84 -8.78 -7.86 1.90
CA ASP A 84 -9.66 -7.04 1.08
C ASP A 84 -9.17 -5.59 1.06
N VAL A 85 -9.01 -5.02 -0.14
CA VAL A 85 -8.46 -3.67 -0.31
C VAL A 85 -9.38 -2.58 0.24
N LYS A 86 -10.71 -2.77 0.17
CA LYS A 86 -11.66 -1.78 0.70
C LYS A 86 -11.64 -1.79 2.22
N ALA A 87 -11.70 -2.97 2.84
CA ALA A 87 -11.57 -3.13 4.29
C ALA A 87 -10.25 -2.57 4.81
N PHE A 88 -9.17 -2.72 4.04
CA PHE A 88 -7.89 -2.10 4.35
C PHE A 88 -8.00 -0.57 4.37
N ILE A 89 -8.50 0.06 3.31
CA ILE A 89 -8.66 1.52 3.22
C ILE A 89 -9.57 2.06 4.33
N GLU A 90 -10.69 1.40 4.61
CA GLU A 90 -11.60 1.77 5.71
C GLU A 90 -10.89 1.75 7.07
N ARG A 91 -9.98 0.80 7.29
CA ARG A 91 -9.18 0.72 8.52
C ARG A 91 -8.10 1.80 8.58
N LEU A 92 -7.63 2.31 7.45
CA LEU A 92 -6.74 3.48 7.40
C LEU A 92 -7.47 4.78 7.74
N ALA A 93 -8.79 4.83 7.55
CA ALA A 93 -9.63 6.00 7.83
C ALA A 93 -9.90 6.21 9.33
N ARG A 94 -9.61 5.20 10.14
CA ARG A 94 -9.73 5.22 11.60
C ARG A 94 -8.39 5.52 12.29
#